data_AF-R0HS48-F1
#
_entry.id   AF-R0HS48-F1
#
_cell.length_a   1.000
_cell.length_b   1.000
_cell.length_c   1.000
_cell.angle_alpha   90.00
_cell.angle_beta   90.00
_cell.angle_gamma   90.00
#
_symmetry.space_group_name_H-M   'P 1'
#
loop_
_entity.id
_entity.type
_entity.pdbx_description
1 polymer ?
#
loop_
_entity_poly.entity_id
_entity_poly.type
_entity_poly.pdbx_seq_one_letter_code
_entity_poly.pdbx_strand_id
1 'polypeptide(L)'
;MALLLNSTMTAVAMKQNPADSKFENNPYNGFIYTSFQERATFISHGNTAKLAMTYGDTTLAKICGTIAADEKRHETAYTRIVEKLFEIDPDRIVQALASMMRKRITMPAHLMHDGRDEDLFDHYAAVAQRIGVYTATDYAGILEFLLRRWEVERLGSGLSGEGRRAQDYLCTLPQRIRRLEERANDRVKLASKPSVSFSWIYGREVEL
;
A
#
# COMPACT_ATOMS: atom_id res chain seq x y z
N MET A 1 10.65 -7.79 14.54
CA MET A 1 11.19 -8.19 13.22
C MET A 1 10.23 -7.95 12.06
N ALA A 2 8.92 -8.20 12.19
CA ALA A 2 7.93 -7.89 11.13
C ALA A 2 7.89 -6.39 10.72
N LEU A 3 8.15 -5.48 11.66
CA LEU A 3 8.26 -4.04 11.41
C LEU A 3 9.45 -3.64 10.51
N LEU A 4 10.54 -4.42 10.50
CA LEU A 4 11.75 -4.07 9.72
C LEU A 4 11.62 -4.48 8.25
N LEU A 5 10.65 -5.34 7.92
CA LEU A 5 10.44 -5.80 6.55
C LEU A 5 9.83 -4.73 5.65
N ASN A 6 9.20 -3.67 6.16
CA ASN A 6 8.64 -2.61 5.31
C ASN A 6 9.65 -1.51 4.96
N SER A 7 10.41 -1.00 5.93
CA SER A 7 11.36 0.10 5.71
C SER A 7 12.61 -0.33 4.94
N THR A 8 13.01 -1.61 5.05
CA THR A 8 14.06 -2.17 4.18
C THR A 8 13.53 -2.54 2.80
N MET A 9 12.22 -2.71 2.62
CA MET A 9 11.67 -3.09 1.33
C MET A 9 11.45 -1.96 0.34
N THR A 10 11.43 -0.70 0.75
CA THR A 10 11.61 0.43 -0.17
C THR A 10 13.01 0.42 -0.79
N ALA A 11 14.04 0.02 -0.03
CA ALA A 11 15.38 -0.22 -0.57
C ALA A 11 15.51 -1.57 -1.32
N VAL A 12 14.76 -2.60 -0.93
CA VAL A 12 14.76 -3.90 -1.65
C VAL A 12 13.90 -3.89 -2.92
N ALA A 13 12.91 -3.00 -3.04
CA ALA A 13 12.24 -2.72 -4.31
C ALA A 13 13.25 -2.22 -5.38
N MET A 14 14.38 -1.64 -4.96
CA MET A 14 15.51 -1.33 -5.84
C MET A 14 16.56 -2.45 -5.97
N LYS A 15 16.47 -3.54 -5.17
CA LYS A 15 17.30 -4.76 -5.31
C LYS A 15 16.59 -5.92 -5.99
N GLN A 16 15.31 -5.80 -6.35
CA GLN A 16 14.65 -6.78 -7.21
C GLN A 16 15.34 -6.77 -8.59
N ASN A 17 15.60 -7.96 -9.10
CA ASN A 17 16.35 -8.23 -10.33
C ASN A 17 15.87 -7.30 -11.46
N PRO A 18 16.76 -6.53 -12.16
CA PRO A 18 16.35 -5.58 -13.20
C PRO A 18 15.54 -6.20 -14.36
N ALA A 19 15.51 -7.53 -14.48
CA ALA A 19 14.68 -8.27 -15.43
C ALA A 19 13.19 -8.40 -15.02
N ASP A 20 12.84 -8.18 -13.74
CA ASP A 20 11.46 -8.27 -13.20
C ASP A 20 10.88 -6.89 -12.86
N SER A 21 11.37 -5.84 -13.55
CA SER A 21 10.88 -4.46 -13.41
C SER A 21 9.40 -4.39 -13.78
N LYS A 22 8.49 -4.64 -12.82
CA LYS A 22 7.03 -4.42 -12.92
C LYS A 22 6.68 -2.98 -13.27
N PHE A 23 7.68 -2.09 -13.24
CA PHE A 23 7.61 -0.70 -13.64
C PHE A 23 7.76 -0.48 -15.14
N GLU A 24 8.05 -1.53 -15.94
CA GLU A 24 8.29 -1.43 -17.39
C GLU A 24 9.39 -0.41 -17.74
N ASN A 25 10.36 -0.21 -16.83
CA ASN A 25 11.36 0.87 -16.90
C ASN A 25 10.76 2.27 -17.14
N ASN A 26 9.52 2.48 -16.70
CA ASN A 26 8.80 3.73 -16.85
C ASN A 26 8.88 4.54 -15.53
N PRO A 27 9.50 5.73 -15.52
CA PRO A 27 9.62 6.55 -14.32
C PRO A 27 8.26 6.99 -13.75
N TYR A 28 7.22 7.13 -14.59
CA TYR A 28 5.86 7.41 -14.12
C TYR A 28 5.39 6.33 -13.13
N ASN A 29 5.54 5.06 -13.51
CA ASN A 29 5.13 3.92 -12.69
C ASN A 29 5.92 3.85 -11.38
N GLY A 30 7.23 4.10 -11.44
CA GLY A 30 8.11 4.10 -10.28
C GLY A 30 7.68 5.12 -9.23
N PHE A 31 7.48 6.39 -9.62
CA PHE A 31 7.11 7.45 -8.67
C PHE A 31 5.67 7.33 -8.16
N ILE A 32 4.74 6.83 -8.97
CA ILE A 32 3.39 6.49 -8.51
C ILE A 32 3.48 5.39 -7.44
N TYR A 33 4.23 4.32 -7.72
CA TYR A 33 4.38 3.20 -6.81
C TYR A 33 5.01 3.61 -5.48
N THR A 34 6.13 4.35 -5.51
CA THR A 34 6.80 4.80 -4.28
C THR A 34 5.92 5.76 -3.49
N SER A 35 5.22 6.69 -4.14
CA SER A 35 4.24 7.56 -3.46
C SER A 35 3.18 6.77 -2.70
N PHE A 36 2.69 5.68 -3.29
CA PHE A 36 1.70 4.81 -2.66
C PHE A 36 2.31 4.01 -1.49
N GLN A 37 3.46 3.38 -1.73
CA GLN A 37 4.13 2.54 -0.73
C GLN A 37 4.57 3.33 0.49
N GLU A 38 5.17 4.51 0.32
CA GLU A 38 5.61 5.34 1.45
C GLU A 38 4.44 5.78 2.34
N ARG A 39 3.27 6.01 1.75
CA ARG A 39 2.07 6.28 2.53
C ARG A 39 1.55 5.04 3.24
N ALA A 40 1.61 3.87 2.61
CA ALA A 40 1.23 2.59 3.21
C ALA A 40 2.14 2.24 4.40
N THR A 41 3.45 2.46 4.28
CA THR A 41 4.42 2.24 5.37
C THR A 41 4.22 3.26 6.48
N PHE A 42 3.99 4.54 6.18
CA PHE A 42 3.62 5.56 7.17
C PHE A 42 2.41 5.14 8.01
N ILE A 43 1.32 4.69 7.37
CA ILE A 43 0.11 4.23 8.06
C ILE A 43 0.42 3.00 8.91
N SER A 44 1.09 1.99 8.34
CA SER A 44 1.41 0.74 9.01
C SER A 44 2.26 0.96 10.27
N HIS A 45 3.31 1.78 10.18
CA HIS A 45 4.17 2.13 11.30
C HIS A 45 3.44 2.99 12.34
N GLY A 46 2.63 3.96 11.89
CA GLY A 46 1.81 4.79 12.78
C GLY A 46 0.80 3.98 13.58
N ASN A 47 0.12 3.02 12.95
CA ASN A 47 -0.84 2.14 13.62
C ASN A 47 -0.14 1.16 14.57
N THR A 48 1.03 0.63 14.19
CA THR A 48 1.81 -0.21 15.09
C THR A 48 2.34 0.57 16.30
N ALA A 49 2.71 1.84 16.13
CA ALA A 49 3.09 2.72 17.24
C ALA A 49 1.95 2.92 18.24
N LYS A 50 0.71 3.11 17.74
CA LYS A 50 -0.48 3.20 18.57
C LYS A 50 -0.73 1.91 19.34
N LEU A 51 -0.65 0.75 18.67
CA LEU A 51 -0.79 -0.56 19.32
C LEU A 51 0.27 -0.75 20.43
N ALA A 52 1.53 -0.45 20.15
CA ALA A 52 2.59 -0.53 21.15
C ALA A 52 2.29 0.33 22.39
N MET A 53 1.77 1.55 22.19
CA MET A 53 1.32 2.42 23.28
C MET A 53 0.15 1.81 24.06
N THR A 54 -0.84 1.23 23.39
CA THR A 54 -1.97 0.54 24.03
C THR A 54 -1.51 -0.63 24.90
N TYR A 55 -0.45 -1.34 24.51
CA TYR A 55 0.16 -2.42 25.29
C TYR A 55 1.20 -1.94 26.31
N GLY A 56 1.39 -0.62 26.48
CA GLY A 56 2.28 -0.03 27.47
C GLY A 56 3.75 0.05 27.07
N ASP A 57 4.12 -0.30 25.83
CA ASP A 57 5.50 -0.22 25.34
C ASP A 57 5.77 1.12 24.65
N THR A 58 6.13 2.12 25.47
CA THR A 58 6.45 3.48 25.02
C THR A 58 7.71 3.54 24.17
N THR A 59 8.66 2.61 24.36
CA THR A 59 9.92 2.59 23.61
C THR A 59 9.67 2.10 22.18
N LEU A 60 8.94 0.99 22.04
CA LEU A 60 8.54 0.48 20.72
C LEU A 60 7.66 1.48 19.98
N ALA A 61 6.73 2.15 20.68
CA ALA A 61 5.92 3.20 20.10
C ALA A 61 6.78 4.34 19.52
N LYS A 62 7.82 4.77 20.23
CA LYS A 62 8.76 5.80 19.77
C LYS A 62 9.56 5.36 18.54
N ILE A 63 10.02 4.10 18.51
CA ILE A 63 10.73 3.54 17.35
C ILE A 63 9.83 3.54 16.12
N CYS A 64 8.62 2.97 16.23
CA CYS A 64 7.65 2.93 15.14
C CYS A 64 7.25 4.34 14.67
N GLY A 65 7.03 5.27 15.60
CA GLY A 65 6.70 6.66 15.29
C GLY A 65 7.83 7.42 14.58
N THR A 66 9.09 7.14 14.94
CA THR A 66 10.26 7.75 14.28
C THR A 66 10.35 7.27 12.83
N ILE A 67 10.19 5.95 12.58
CA ILE A 67 10.16 5.41 11.23
C ILE A 67 9.01 6.03 10.43
N ALA A 68 7.80 6.08 11.00
CA ALA A 68 6.66 6.70 10.33
C ALA A 68 6.93 8.17 9.94
N ALA A 69 7.62 8.94 10.78
CA ALA A 69 7.98 10.32 10.46
C ALA A 69 8.92 10.42 9.24
N ASP A 70 9.80 9.44 9.05
CA ASP A 70 10.68 9.35 7.89
C ASP A 70 9.88 9.02 6.62
N GLU A 71 9.01 8.00 6.69
CA GLU A 71 8.16 7.63 5.55
C GLU A 71 7.23 8.76 5.13
N LYS A 72 6.79 9.60 6.08
CA LYS A 72 5.99 10.79 5.74
C LYS A 72 6.78 11.81 4.92
N ARG A 73 8.08 11.97 5.19
CA ARG A 73 8.96 12.85 4.41
C ARG A 73 9.21 12.26 3.02
N HIS A 74 9.40 10.94 2.91
CA HIS A 74 9.54 10.24 1.64
C HIS A 74 8.26 10.36 0.78
N GLU A 75 7.09 10.10 1.36
CA GLU A 75 5.79 10.31 0.71
C GLU A 75 5.68 11.74 0.15
N THR A 76 6.05 12.74 0.96
CA THR A 76 5.99 14.15 0.55
C THR A 76 6.90 14.44 -0.65
N ALA A 77 8.10 13.85 -0.66
CA ALA A 77 9.04 14.03 -1.77
C ALA A 77 8.49 13.38 -3.07
N TYR A 78 8.08 12.11 -3.04
CA TYR A 78 7.60 11.42 -4.23
C TYR A 78 6.28 11.97 -4.75
N THR A 79 5.36 12.35 -3.86
CA THR A 79 4.08 12.94 -4.28
C THR A 79 4.25 14.27 -5.01
N ARG A 80 5.26 15.08 -4.64
CA ARG A 80 5.63 16.32 -5.35
C ARG A 80 6.21 16.04 -6.74
N ILE A 81 6.98 14.97 -6.90
CA ILE A 81 7.48 14.56 -8.22
C ILE A 81 6.29 14.22 -9.13
N VAL A 82 5.36 13.40 -8.66
CA VAL A 82 4.16 13.03 -9.44
C VAL A 82 3.26 14.23 -9.71
N GLU A 83 3.10 15.14 -8.76
CA GLU A 83 2.38 16.41 -8.96
C GLU A 83 3.00 17.20 -10.13
N LYS A 84 4.34 17.30 -10.18
CA LYS A 84 5.01 17.97 -11.30
C LYS A 84 4.82 17.23 -12.63
N LEU A 85 4.73 15.90 -12.61
CA LEU A 85 4.43 15.11 -13.80
C LEU A 85 2.99 15.35 -14.30
N PHE A 86 2.02 15.58 -13.42
CA PHE A 86 0.66 16.01 -13.80
C PHE A 86 0.63 17.41 -14.43
N GLU A 87 1.52 18.32 -14.05
CA GLU A 87 1.62 19.62 -14.71
C GLU A 87 2.22 19.53 -16.12
N ILE A 88 3.21 18.65 -16.33
CA ILE A 88 3.98 18.58 -17.57
C ILE A 88 3.33 17.65 -18.60
N ASP A 89 2.80 16.51 -18.17
CA ASP A 89 2.30 15.45 -19.05
C ASP A 89 1.06 14.76 -18.46
N PRO A 90 -0.05 15.52 -18.27
CA PRO A 90 -1.25 15.06 -17.55
C PRO A 90 -1.88 13.82 -18.19
N ASP A 91 -1.83 13.71 -19.51
CA ASP A 91 -2.48 12.61 -20.23
C ASP A 91 -1.78 11.27 -20.05
N ARG A 92 -0.44 11.23 -20.07
CA ARG A 92 0.29 9.98 -19.88
C ARG A 92 0.32 9.55 -18.41
N ILE A 93 0.52 10.48 -17.47
CA ILE A 93 0.58 10.14 -16.04
C ILE A 93 -0.78 9.62 -15.53
N VAL A 94 -1.92 10.17 -15.98
CA VAL A 94 -3.23 9.66 -15.56
C VAL A 94 -3.49 8.25 -16.09
N GLN A 95 -3.05 7.95 -17.31
CA GLN A 95 -3.11 6.61 -17.90
C GLN A 95 -2.19 5.63 -17.18
N ALA A 96 -0.97 6.04 -16.84
CA ALA A 96 -0.03 5.24 -16.05
C ALA A 96 -0.61 4.91 -14.67
N LEU A 97 -1.17 5.91 -13.98
CA LEU A 97 -1.83 5.73 -12.69
C LEU A 97 -3.01 4.74 -12.78
N ALA A 98 -3.85 4.87 -13.81
CA ALA A 98 -4.94 3.92 -14.04
C ALA A 98 -4.43 2.51 -14.36
N SER A 99 -3.36 2.37 -15.15
CA SER A 99 -2.73 1.08 -15.46
C SER A 99 -2.20 0.39 -14.19
N MET A 100 -1.46 1.13 -13.37
CA MET A 100 -0.96 0.68 -12.06
C MET A 100 -2.11 0.21 -11.16
N MET A 101 -3.21 0.97 -11.10
CA MET A 101 -4.37 0.62 -10.27
C MET A 101 -5.12 -0.62 -10.79
N ARG A 102 -5.20 -0.83 -12.11
CA ARG A 102 -5.78 -2.06 -12.68
C ARG A 102 -4.96 -3.30 -12.33
N LYS A 103 -3.62 -3.18 -12.35
CA LYS A 103 -2.69 -4.25 -11.95
C LYS A 103 -2.67 -4.48 -10.43
N ARG A 104 -3.26 -3.58 -9.65
CA ARG A 104 -3.11 -3.42 -8.20
C ARG A 104 -1.67 -3.10 -7.81
N ILE A 105 -1.51 -2.25 -6.80
CA ILE A 105 -0.19 -2.00 -6.23
C ILE A 105 0.24 -3.27 -5.47
N THR A 106 1.17 -4.03 -6.07
CA THR A 106 1.70 -5.24 -5.43
C THR A 106 2.61 -4.86 -4.27
N MET A 107 2.39 -5.46 -3.10
CA MET A 107 3.28 -5.27 -1.96
C MET A 107 4.68 -5.83 -2.28
N PRO A 108 5.77 -5.13 -1.92
CA PRO A 108 7.12 -5.61 -2.20
C PRO A 108 7.36 -7.03 -1.66
N ALA A 109 6.82 -7.31 -0.48
CA ALA A 109 6.94 -8.57 0.27
C ALA A 109 6.02 -9.71 -0.23
N HIS A 110 5.29 -9.54 -1.33
CA HIS A 110 4.28 -10.54 -1.76
C HIS A 110 4.82 -11.94 -2.04
N LEU A 111 6.13 -12.11 -2.24
CA LEU A 111 6.81 -13.41 -2.41
C LEU A 111 7.53 -13.88 -1.14
N MET A 112 7.13 -13.36 0.02
CA MET A 112 7.71 -13.74 1.32
C MET A 112 7.44 -15.22 1.60
N HIS A 113 8.49 -15.94 2.00
CA HIS A 113 8.46 -17.37 2.28
C HIS A 113 9.43 -17.70 3.42
N ASP A 114 9.06 -18.64 4.30
CA ASP A 114 9.88 -19.04 5.47
C ASP A 114 10.44 -20.47 5.37
N GLY A 115 10.21 -21.15 4.25
CA GLY A 115 10.60 -22.53 4.02
C GLY A 115 9.52 -23.55 4.38
N ARG A 116 8.35 -23.12 4.89
CA ARG A 116 7.29 -24.00 5.39
C ARG A 116 5.90 -23.62 4.91
N ASP A 117 5.60 -22.32 4.89
CA ASP A 117 4.29 -21.78 4.53
C ASP A 117 4.37 -21.13 3.13
N GLU A 118 3.69 -21.73 2.16
CA GLU A 118 3.62 -21.24 0.78
C GLU A 118 2.80 -19.95 0.67
N ASP A 119 1.85 -19.73 1.59
CA ASP A 119 0.92 -18.60 1.60
C ASP A 119 1.26 -17.56 2.69
N LEU A 120 2.53 -17.55 3.14
CA LEU A 120 2.99 -16.77 4.30
C LEU A 120 2.66 -15.27 4.20
N PHE A 121 2.74 -14.68 3.01
CA PHE A 121 2.37 -13.28 2.81
C PHE A 121 0.88 -13.04 3.06
N ASP A 122 0.01 -13.93 2.56
CA ASP A 122 -1.43 -13.80 2.71
C ASP A 122 -1.86 -14.02 4.16
N HIS A 123 -1.25 -14.99 4.86
CA HIS A 123 -1.45 -15.18 6.30
C HIS A 123 -0.99 -13.96 7.11
N TYR A 124 0.19 -13.40 6.79
CA TYR A 124 0.67 -12.16 7.43
C TYR A 124 -0.29 -10.98 7.15
N ALA A 125 -0.74 -10.82 5.92
CA ALA A 125 -1.64 -9.74 5.52
C ALA A 125 -3.00 -9.85 6.21
N ALA A 126 -3.53 -11.07 6.38
CA ALA A 126 -4.76 -11.32 7.13
C ALA A 126 -4.62 -10.87 8.60
N VAL A 127 -3.54 -11.28 9.27
CA VAL A 127 -3.27 -10.82 10.65
C VAL A 127 -3.15 -9.30 10.72
N ALA A 128 -2.42 -8.66 9.80
CA ALA A 128 -2.26 -7.20 9.75
C ALA A 128 -3.59 -6.45 9.53
N GLN A 129 -4.46 -6.99 8.67
CA GLN A 129 -5.83 -6.50 8.46
C GLN A 129 -6.65 -6.62 9.75
N ARG A 130 -6.65 -7.79 10.39
CA ARG A 130 -7.46 -8.06 11.59
C ARG A 130 -7.08 -7.20 12.77
N ILE A 131 -5.79 -6.97 13.00
CA ILE A 131 -5.30 -6.11 14.09
C ILE A 131 -5.31 -4.61 13.74
N GLY A 132 -5.72 -4.25 12.51
CA GLY A 132 -5.84 -2.86 12.08
C GLY A 132 -4.50 -2.16 11.85
N VAL A 133 -3.42 -2.90 11.56
CA VAL A 133 -2.13 -2.30 11.19
C VAL A 133 -2.21 -1.73 9.78
N TYR A 134 -2.71 -2.51 8.82
CA TYR A 134 -2.93 -2.07 7.45
C TYR A 134 -4.09 -2.85 6.83
N THR A 135 -5.08 -2.12 6.33
CA THR A 135 -6.34 -2.68 5.85
C THR A 135 -6.63 -2.34 4.38
N ALA A 136 -7.57 -3.05 3.76
CA ALA A 136 -8.11 -2.66 2.47
C ALA A 136 -8.78 -1.26 2.50
N THR A 137 -9.31 -0.85 3.65
CA THR A 137 -9.82 0.52 3.86
C THR A 137 -8.67 1.53 3.78
N ASP A 138 -7.52 1.23 4.39
CA ASP A 138 -6.32 2.07 4.29
C ASP A 138 -5.84 2.17 2.84
N TYR A 139 -5.81 1.05 2.09
CA TYR A 139 -5.48 1.06 0.67
C TYR A 139 -6.39 2.01 -0.12
N ALA A 140 -7.71 1.94 0.09
CA ALA A 140 -8.67 2.84 -0.56
C ALA A 140 -8.45 4.31 -0.13
N GLY A 141 -8.15 4.54 1.14
CA GLY A 141 -7.85 5.87 1.69
C GLY A 141 -6.56 6.48 1.15
N ILE A 142 -5.52 5.67 0.90
CA ILE A 142 -4.29 6.11 0.22
C ILE A 142 -4.62 6.56 -1.19
N LEU A 143 -5.36 5.75 -1.95
CA LEU A 143 -5.74 6.11 -3.32
C LEU A 143 -6.53 7.42 -3.36
N GLU A 144 -7.56 7.54 -2.53
CA GLU A 144 -8.37 8.76 -2.43
C GLU A 144 -7.53 9.99 -2.07
N PHE A 145 -6.61 9.85 -1.11
CA PHE A 145 -5.68 10.91 -0.76
C PHE A 145 -4.81 11.34 -1.94
N LEU A 146 -4.23 10.39 -2.68
CA LEU A 146 -3.34 10.68 -3.80
C LEU A 146 -4.10 11.31 -4.97
N LEU A 147 -5.30 10.80 -5.30
CA LEU A 147 -6.15 11.39 -6.35
C LEU A 147 -6.52 12.83 -6.03
N ARG A 148 -6.83 13.13 -4.76
CA ARG A 148 -7.09 14.50 -4.31
C ARG A 148 -5.82 15.35 -4.33
N ARG A 149 -4.68 14.81 -3.90
CA ARG A 149 -3.40 15.51 -3.83
C ARG A 149 -2.92 15.97 -5.20
N TRP A 150 -3.17 15.16 -6.23
CA TRP A 150 -2.82 15.44 -7.62
C TRP A 150 -3.98 16.04 -8.43
N GLU A 151 -5.08 16.40 -7.77
CA GLU A 151 -6.25 17.02 -8.39
C GLU A 151 -6.79 16.27 -9.63
N VAL A 152 -6.75 14.93 -9.59
CA VAL A 152 -7.07 14.07 -10.76
C VAL A 152 -8.46 14.35 -11.32
N GLU A 153 -9.45 14.63 -10.47
CA GLU A 153 -10.82 14.97 -10.89
C GLU A 153 -10.90 16.28 -11.70
N ARG A 154 -9.94 17.20 -11.49
CA ARG A 154 -9.93 18.54 -12.09
C ARG A 154 -9.07 18.63 -13.35
N LEU A 155 -8.49 17.52 -13.81
CA LEU A 155 -7.72 17.51 -15.06
C LEU A 155 -8.61 18.00 -16.21
N GLY A 156 -8.14 19.00 -16.94
CA GLY A 156 -8.92 19.75 -17.91
C GLY A 156 -9.12 19.04 -19.25
N SER A 157 -9.68 19.76 -20.22
CA SER A 157 -10.04 19.29 -21.57
C SER A 157 -8.87 18.80 -22.44
N GLY A 158 -7.62 18.95 -21.98
CA GLY A 158 -6.40 18.53 -22.69
C GLY A 158 -6.15 17.02 -22.69
N LEU A 159 -6.95 16.22 -21.96
CA LEU A 159 -6.83 14.76 -21.98
C LEU A 159 -7.29 14.16 -23.32
N SER A 160 -6.65 13.07 -23.72
CA SER A 160 -7.11 12.21 -24.80
C SER A 160 -8.37 11.44 -24.37
N GLY A 161 -8.99 10.74 -25.32
CA GLY A 161 -10.12 9.85 -24.99
C GLY A 161 -9.74 8.74 -24.01
N GLU A 162 -8.49 8.27 -24.06
CA GLU A 162 -7.95 7.28 -23.11
C GLU A 162 -7.67 7.90 -21.74
N GLY A 163 -7.09 9.10 -21.71
CA GLY A 163 -6.87 9.86 -20.48
C GLY A 163 -8.16 10.12 -19.72
N ARG A 164 -9.24 10.54 -20.40
CA ARG A 164 -10.57 10.71 -19.77
C ARG A 164 -11.11 9.40 -19.18
N ARG A 165 -11.05 8.29 -19.91
CA ARG A 165 -11.47 6.98 -19.39
C ARG A 165 -10.63 6.54 -18.18
N ALA A 166 -9.34 6.87 -18.18
CA ALA A 166 -8.45 6.61 -17.05
C ALA A 166 -8.84 7.45 -15.82
N GLN A 167 -9.13 8.74 -16.02
CA GLN A 167 -9.62 9.66 -14.99
C GLN A 167 -10.94 9.17 -14.37
N ASP A 168 -11.95 8.85 -15.18
CA ASP A 168 -13.25 8.35 -14.72
C ASP A 168 -13.11 7.06 -13.89
N TYR A 169 -12.27 6.14 -14.38
CA TYR A 169 -11.95 4.90 -13.66
C TYR A 169 -11.34 5.18 -12.30
N LEU A 170 -10.35 6.09 -12.23
CA LEU A 170 -9.65 6.42 -11.00
C LEU A 170 -10.58 7.09 -9.98
N CYS A 171 -11.38 8.07 -10.40
CA CYS A 171 -12.27 8.82 -9.50
C CYS A 171 -13.36 7.95 -8.84
N THR A 172 -13.71 6.82 -9.45
CA THR A 172 -14.71 5.87 -8.92
C THR A 172 -14.11 4.69 -8.16
N LEU A 173 -12.80 4.47 -8.29
CA LEU A 173 -12.14 3.28 -7.76
C LEU A 173 -12.11 3.22 -6.22
N PRO A 174 -11.84 4.30 -5.46
CA PRO A 174 -11.85 4.25 -4.00
C PRO A 174 -13.16 3.73 -3.41
N GLN A 175 -14.31 4.22 -3.88
CA GLN A 175 -15.60 3.73 -3.38
C GLN A 175 -15.86 2.28 -3.79
N ARG A 176 -15.40 1.87 -4.98
CA ARG A 176 -15.53 0.47 -5.42
C ARG A 176 -14.72 -0.48 -4.54
N ILE A 177 -13.51 -0.10 -4.14
CA ILE A 177 -12.66 -0.91 -3.24
C ILE A 177 -13.33 -1.06 -1.87
N ARG A 178 -13.82 0.04 -1.27
CA ARG A 178 -14.52 0.00 0.03
C ARG A 178 -15.73 -0.94 0.02
N ARG A 179 -16.58 -0.86 -1.01
CA ARG A 179 -17.75 -1.75 -1.16
C ARG A 179 -17.37 -3.23 -1.30
N LEU A 180 -16.25 -3.53 -1.96
CA LEU A 180 -15.76 -4.89 -2.09
C LEU A 180 -15.23 -5.42 -0.75
N GLU A 181 -14.52 -4.59 0.01
CA GLU A 181 -14.06 -4.92 1.35
C GLU A 181 -15.22 -5.15 2.32
N GLU A 182 -16.22 -4.27 2.36
CA GLU A 182 -17.42 -4.42 3.21
C GLU A 182 -18.07 -5.79 2.99
N ARG A 183 -18.27 -6.17 1.72
CA ARG A 183 -18.82 -7.48 1.34
C ARG A 183 -17.92 -8.65 1.73
N ALA A 184 -16.60 -8.49 1.66
CA ALA A 184 -15.65 -9.53 2.08
C ALA A 184 -15.68 -9.71 3.61
N ASN A 185 -15.68 -8.61 4.36
CA ASN A 185 -15.77 -8.62 5.82
C ASN A 185 -17.07 -9.25 6.32
N ASP A 186 -18.20 -8.98 5.67
CA ASP A 186 -19.48 -9.59 6.03
C ASP A 186 -19.48 -11.11 5.85
N ARG A 187 -18.77 -11.63 4.83
CA ARG A 187 -18.58 -13.07 4.64
C ARG A 187 -17.67 -13.68 5.71
N VAL A 188 -16.60 -12.99 6.08
CA VAL A 188 -15.65 -13.45 7.12
C VAL A 188 -16.32 -13.50 8.50
N LYS A 189 -17.17 -12.51 8.84
CA LYS A 189 -17.94 -12.52 10.10
C LYS A 189 -18.85 -13.74 10.26
N LEU A 190 -19.28 -14.33 9.14
CA LEU A 190 -20.16 -15.51 9.11
C LEU A 190 -19.37 -16.84 9.12
N ALA A 191 -18.05 -16.80 8.96
CA ALA A 191 -17.19 -17.97 8.89
C ALA A 191 -16.46 -18.22 10.22
N SER A 192 -15.95 -19.45 10.43
CA SER A 192 -15.01 -19.71 11.52
C SER A 192 -13.72 -18.93 11.29
N LYS A 193 -13.13 -18.37 12.36
CA LYS A 193 -11.85 -17.66 12.33
C LYS A 193 -10.70 -18.67 12.38
N PRO A 194 -10.04 -19.00 11.26
CA PRO A 194 -8.95 -19.96 11.27
C PRO A 194 -7.75 -19.39 12.03
N SER A 195 -7.00 -20.27 12.70
CA SER A 195 -5.70 -19.95 13.27
C SER A 195 -4.61 -20.63 12.45
N VAL A 196 -3.49 -19.93 12.26
CA VAL A 196 -2.32 -20.46 11.55
C VAL A 196 -1.07 -20.31 12.41
N SER A 197 -0.20 -21.31 12.33
CA SER A 197 1.10 -21.34 13.01
C SER A 197 2.14 -20.51 12.25
N PHE A 198 2.83 -19.59 12.94
CA PHE A 198 3.90 -18.79 12.35
C PHE A 198 5.27 -19.21 12.88
N SER A 199 6.22 -19.50 11.97
CA SER A 199 7.60 -19.84 12.35
C SER A 199 8.31 -18.72 13.13
N TRP A 200 7.98 -17.46 12.82
CA TRP A 200 8.56 -16.26 13.47
C TRP A 200 8.28 -16.16 14.97
N ILE A 201 7.25 -16.86 15.45
CA ILE A 201 6.87 -16.92 16.86
C ILE A 201 6.96 -18.34 17.40
N TYR A 202 7.91 -19.12 16.88
CA TYR A 202 8.22 -20.48 17.33
C TYR A 202 7.07 -21.47 17.15
N GLY A 203 6.32 -21.34 16.05
CA GLY A 203 5.22 -22.24 15.73
C GLY A 203 3.95 -22.01 16.55
N ARG A 204 3.86 -20.91 17.31
CA ARG A 204 2.62 -20.50 17.97
C ARG A 204 1.58 -20.07 16.94
N GLU A 205 0.32 -20.33 17.27
CA GLU A 205 -0.82 -20.01 16.41
C GLU A 205 -1.36 -18.61 16.67
N VAL A 206 -1.82 -17.97 15.59
CA VAL A 206 -2.49 -16.68 15.63
C VAL A 206 -3.73 -16.75 14.74
N GLU A 207 -4.82 -16.15 15.20
CA GLU A 207 -6.04 -15.98 14.41
C GLU A 207 -5.75 -15.11 13.17
N LEU A 208 -6.20 -15.55 12.00
CA LEU A 208 -6.13 -14.76 10.76
C LEU A 208 -7.18 -13.66 10.76
#